data_AF-A0A1F9MWD1-F1
#
_entry.id   AF-A0A1F9MWD1-F1
#
_cell.length_a   1.000
_cell.length_b   1.000
_cell.length_c   1.000
_cell.angle_alpha   90.00
_cell.angle_beta   90.00
_cell.angle_gamma   90.00
#
_symmetry.space_group_name_H-M   'P 1'
#
loop_
_entity.id
_entity.type
_entity.pdbx_description
1 polymer ?
#
loop_
_entity_poly.entity_id
_entity_poly.type
_entity_poly.pdbx_seq_one_letter_code
_entity_poly.pdbx_strand_id
1 'polypeptide(L)'
;MGESSRKQMGAGLWDYLKEAFFFRWNLLALAGVTVAAVMSPSPDILLPLVAAGELAYLAGLTSIPRFRSAIDAKRHAEKNASPKETPRGSQNNLKTLGAMFNGLSPASQQRFERLRERCASMQQIAHGVRGATGPGDSHADELREPALDKLLWAFLRLLFSQQALSRFLAATDEPALKTQLAALETRMTDAAQRSNERIVNSLRDSIITAKLRLDNYRSAQANAEFVSVELDRIEGKIQAISEMAVGHQDADYISSQVDSVADSMTHTEEAIRELNSITGLSSDMEAPPIMSTDLDRVVQ
;
A
#
# COMPACT_ATOMS: atom_id res chain seq x y z
N MET A 1 -10.17 -27.87 37.58
CA MET A 1 -10.78 -26.54 37.41
C MET A 1 -9.77 -25.66 36.69
N GLY A 2 -9.89 -25.25 35.44
CA GLY A 2 -10.97 -25.27 34.46
C GLY A 2 -10.51 -24.37 33.31
N GLU A 3 -9.77 -24.92 32.35
CA GLU A 3 -9.36 -24.19 31.14
C GLU A 3 -10.57 -24.05 30.21
N SER A 4 -11.18 -22.86 30.23
CA SER A 4 -12.20 -22.49 29.25
C SER A 4 -11.50 -22.01 27.97
N SER A 5 -11.34 -22.91 27.01
CA SER A 5 -11.06 -22.59 25.61
C SER A 5 -12.11 -21.60 25.08
N ARG A 6 -11.74 -20.32 24.98
CA ARG A 6 -12.58 -19.30 24.34
C ARG A 6 -12.49 -19.47 22.82
N LYS A 7 -13.36 -20.32 22.26
CA LYS A 7 -13.61 -20.40 20.81
C LYS A 7 -13.98 -19.01 20.30
N GLN A 8 -13.18 -18.43 19.41
CA GLN A 8 -13.58 -17.28 18.61
C GLN A 8 -14.79 -17.72 17.77
N MET A 9 -15.99 -17.23 18.09
CA MET A 9 -17.17 -17.42 17.24
C MET A 9 -17.04 -16.51 16.02
N GLY A 10 -16.77 -17.10 14.86
CA GLY A 10 -16.93 -16.43 13.56
C GLY A 10 -18.40 -16.03 13.33
N ALA A 11 -18.65 -15.18 12.33
CA ALA A 11 -20.00 -14.72 12.02
C ALA A 11 -20.97 -15.91 11.79
N GLY A 12 -22.25 -15.74 12.16
CA GLY A 12 -23.24 -16.81 12.02
C GLY A 12 -23.58 -17.05 10.54
N LEU A 13 -23.99 -18.27 10.18
CA LEU A 13 -24.39 -18.60 8.79
C LEU A 13 -25.45 -17.62 8.23
N TRP A 14 -26.34 -17.15 9.11
CA TRP A 14 -27.38 -16.17 8.81
C TRP A 14 -26.84 -14.78 8.42
N ASP A 15 -25.69 -14.40 8.99
CA ASP A 15 -25.05 -13.12 8.75
C ASP A 15 -24.44 -13.02 7.35
N TYR A 16 -23.91 -14.12 6.82
CA TYR A 16 -23.42 -14.20 5.45
C TYR A 16 -24.56 -14.23 4.43
N LEU A 17 -25.65 -14.92 4.77
CA LEU A 17 -26.79 -15.06 3.88
C LEU A 17 -27.50 -13.72 3.67
N LYS A 18 -27.65 -12.92 4.73
CA LYS A 18 -28.20 -11.57 4.66
C LYS A 18 -27.35 -10.65 3.78
N GLU A 19 -26.04 -10.64 3.98
CA GLU A 19 -25.14 -9.74 3.23
C GLU A 19 -25.02 -10.14 1.75
N ALA A 20 -25.03 -11.45 1.45
CA ALA A 20 -25.09 -11.96 0.07
C ALA A 20 -26.39 -11.58 -0.65
N PHE A 21 -27.52 -11.55 0.06
CA PHE A 21 -28.80 -11.16 -0.49
C PHE A 21 -28.87 -9.65 -0.79
N PHE A 22 -28.35 -8.80 0.10
CA PHE A 22 -28.39 -7.34 -0.07
C PHE A 22 -27.28 -6.76 -0.97
N PHE A 23 -26.42 -7.61 -1.55
CA PHE A 23 -25.40 -7.15 -2.49
C PHE A 23 -26.04 -6.53 -3.73
N ARG A 24 -25.67 -5.29 -4.06
CA ARG A 24 -26.38 -4.44 -5.03
C ARG A 24 -26.56 -5.09 -6.41
N TRP A 25 -25.57 -5.87 -6.85
CA TRP A 25 -25.63 -6.60 -8.12
C TRP A 25 -26.51 -7.85 -8.08
N ASN A 26 -26.60 -8.53 -6.93
CA ASN A 26 -27.49 -9.68 -6.76
C ASN A 26 -28.95 -9.22 -6.70
N LEU A 27 -29.22 -8.11 -6.03
CA LEU A 27 -30.56 -7.51 -5.97
C LEU A 27 -31.05 -7.02 -7.34
N LEU A 28 -30.15 -6.43 -8.14
CA LEU A 28 -30.45 -6.05 -9.53
C LEU A 28 -30.70 -7.26 -10.43
N ALA A 29 -29.90 -8.32 -10.28
CA ALA A 29 -30.09 -9.57 -11.03
C ALA A 29 -31.42 -10.24 -10.65
N LEU A 30 -31.73 -10.33 -9.35
CA LEU A 30 -32.99 -10.87 -8.87
C LEU A 30 -34.18 -10.06 -9.39
N ALA A 31 -34.16 -8.73 -9.21
CA ALA A 31 -35.23 -7.87 -9.69
C ALA A 31 -35.42 -8.00 -11.22
N GLY A 32 -34.33 -8.09 -11.99
CA GLY A 32 -34.37 -8.31 -13.43
C GLY A 32 -35.01 -9.66 -13.80
N VAL A 33 -34.61 -10.75 -13.15
CA VAL A 33 -35.13 -12.10 -13.41
C VAL A 33 -36.58 -12.25 -12.94
N THR A 34 -36.97 -11.63 -11.82
CA THR A 34 -38.35 -11.63 -11.32
C THR A 34 -39.26 -10.83 -12.26
N VAL A 35 -38.85 -9.65 -12.72
CA VAL A 35 -39.62 -8.87 -13.72
C VAL A 35 -39.78 -9.66 -15.01
N ALA A 36 -38.72 -10.30 -15.50
CA ALA A 36 -38.79 -11.16 -16.68
C ALA A 36 -39.73 -12.38 -16.48
N ALA A 37 -39.75 -12.97 -15.29
CA ALA A 37 -40.64 -14.09 -14.96
C ALA A 37 -42.11 -13.67 -14.89
N VAL A 38 -42.42 -12.47 -14.39
CA VAL A 38 -43.80 -11.92 -14.36
C VAL A 38 -44.31 -11.58 -15.77
N MET A 39 -43.42 -11.14 -16.67
CA MET A 39 -43.77 -10.84 -18.06
C MET A 39 -43.82 -12.09 -18.96
N SER A 40 -43.48 -13.27 -18.43
CA SER A 40 -43.45 -14.53 -19.15
C SER A 40 -44.84 -15.20 -19.19
N PRO A 41 -45.15 -16.05 -20.20
CA PRO A 41 -46.46 -16.70 -20.34
C PRO A 41 -46.88 -17.63 -19.18
N SER A 42 -45.94 -18.02 -18.31
CA SER A 42 -46.17 -18.98 -17.21
C SER A 42 -45.53 -18.51 -15.90
N PRO A 43 -46.03 -17.42 -15.30
CA PRO A 43 -45.44 -16.83 -14.09
C PRO A 43 -45.56 -17.75 -12.87
N ASP A 44 -46.63 -18.52 -12.77
CA ASP A 44 -46.93 -19.40 -11.63
C ASP A 44 -45.90 -20.54 -11.45
N ILE A 45 -45.18 -20.89 -12.51
CA ILE A 45 -44.12 -21.93 -12.49
C ILE A 45 -42.74 -21.29 -12.39
N LEU A 46 -42.53 -20.15 -13.07
CA LEU A 46 -41.22 -19.50 -13.15
C LEU A 46 -40.85 -18.77 -11.86
N LEU A 47 -41.80 -18.12 -11.19
CA LEU A 47 -41.56 -17.43 -9.92
C LEU A 47 -41.04 -18.36 -8.80
N PRO A 48 -41.67 -19.53 -8.51
CA PRO A 48 -41.12 -20.44 -7.50
C PRO A 48 -39.79 -21.07 -7.93
N LEU A 49 -39.52 -21.24 -9.23
CA LEU A 49 -38.25 -21.77 -9.73
C LEU A 49 -37.12 -20.75 -9.61
N VAL A 50 -37.39 -19.47 -9.86
CA VAL A 50 -36.45 -18.37 -9.62
C VAL A 50 -36.13 -18.26 -8.14
N ALA A 51 -37.14 -18.32 -7.26
CA ALA A 51 -36.93 -18.31 -5.81
C ALA A 51 -36.09 -19.51 -5.34
N ALA A 52 -36.36 -20.71 -5.85
CA ALA A 52 -35.58 -21.91 -5.52
C ALA A 52 -34.13 -21.81 -6.04
N GLY A 53 -33.94 -21.29 -7.26
CA GLY A 53 -32.63 -21.06 -7.87
C GLY A 53 -31.80 -20.04 -7.09
N GLU A 54 -32.43 -18.97 -6.63
CA GLU A 54 -31.76 -17.97 -5.81
C GLU A 54 -31.35 -18.54 -4.45
N LEU A 55 -32.21 -19.31 -3.78
CA LEU A 55 -31.86 -19.97 -2.52
C LEU A 55 -30.69 -20.95 -2.68
N ALA A 56 -30.66 -21.72 -3.75
CA ALA A 56 -29.55 -22.63 -4.06
C ALA A 56 -28.25 -21.86 -4.39
N TYR A 57 -28.35 -20.78 -5.14
CA TYR A 57 -27.22 -19.90 -5.47
C TYR A 57 -26.62 -19.26 -4.22
N LEU A 58 -27.46 -18.70 -3.34
CA LEU A 58 -27.04 -18.09 -2.08
C LEU A 58 -26.41 -19.12 -1.14
N ALA A 59 -26.99 -20.31 -1.02
CA ALA A 59 -26.41 -21.39 -0.24
C ALA A 59 -25.02 -21.80 -0.78
N GLY A 60 -24.86 -21.89 -2.10
CA GLY A 60 -23.56 -22.17 -2.75
C GLY A 60 -22.53 -21.05 -2.53
N LEU A 61 -22.94 -19.79 -2.67
CA LEU A 61 -22.08 -18.62 -2.49
C LEU A 61 -21.52 -18.54 -1.07
N THR A 62 -22.34 -18.87 -0.07
CA THR A 62 -21.88 -18.94 1.33
C THR A 62 -20.88 -20.06 1.57
N SER A 63 -20.70 -21.05 0.68
CA SER A 63 -19.70 -22.12 0.83
C SER A 63 -18.31 -21.74 0.30
N ILE A 64 -18.19 -20.61 -0.41
CA ILE A 64 -16.93 -20.18 -1.03
C ILE A 64 -16.03 -19.51 0.02
N PRO A 65 -14.79 -20.01 0.25
CA PRO A 65 -13.91 -19.51 1.32
C PRO A 65 -13.49 -18.05 1.13
N ARG A 66 -13.33 -17.61 -0.13
CA ARG A 66 -13.00 -16.20 -0.45
C ARG A 66 -14.12 -15.23 -0.07
N PHE A 67 -15.38 -15.63 -0.28
CA PHE A 67 -16.55 -14.81 0.06
C PHE A 67 -16.68 -14.67 1.58
N ARG A 68 -16.52 -15.77 2.33
CA ARG A 68 -16.50 -15.73 3.81
C ARG A 68 -15.38 -14.82 4.32
N SER A 69 -14.16 -14.96 3.80
CA SER A 69 -13.02 -14.13 4.23
C SER A 69 -13.22 -12.63 3.98
N ALA A 70 -13.87 -12.26 2.88
CA ALA A 70 -14.15 -10.87 2.54
C ALA A 70 -15.25 -10.27 3.43
N ILE A 71 -16.29 -11.04 3.73
CA ILE A 71 -17.39 -10.62 4.61
C ILE A 71 -16.93 -10.57 6.07
N ASP A 72 -16.11 -11.52 6.50
CA ASP A 72 -15.47 -11.48 7.82
C ASP A 72 -14.57 -10.25 7.95
N ALA A 73 -13.73 -9.94 6.95
CA ALA A 73 -12.92 -8.73 6.94
C ALA A 73 -13.77 -7.45 7.03
N LYS A 74 -14.87 -7.37 6.26
CA LYS A 74 -15.80 -6.23 6.26
C LYS A 74 -16.53 -6.08 7.60
N ARG A 75 -17.02 -7.18 8.18
CA ARG A 75 -17.69 -7.19 9.49
C ARG A 75 -16.72 -6.90 10.63
N HIS A 76 -15.47 -7.34 10.52
CA HIS A 76 -14.42 -6.95 11.45
C HIS A 76 -14.16 -5.43 11.35
N ALA A 77 -14.16 -4.84 10.16
CA ALA A 77 -14.08 -3.39 9.99
C ALA A 77 -15.29 -2.64 10.57
N GLU A 78 -16.51 -3.13 10.37
CA GLU A 78 -17.76 -2.52 10.89
C GLU A 78 -17.94 -2.70 12.41
N LYS A 79 -17.56 -3.86 12.97
CA LYS A 79 -17.57 -4.09 14.42
C LYS A 79 -16.50 -3.26 15.14
N ASN A 80 -15.43 -2.89 14.43
CA ASN A 80 -14.41 -1.94 14.89
C ASN A 80 -14.86 -0.46 14.73
N ALA A 81 -16.05 -0.19 14.17
CA ALA A 81 -16.58 1.16 13.98
C ALA A 81 -17.52 1.64 15.10
N SER A 82 -17.57 0.94 16.25
CA SER A 82 -18.25 1.48 17.46
C SER A 82 -17.35 2.48 18.21
N PRO A 83 -17.90 3.57 18.79
CA PRO A 83 -17.18 4.84 18.94
C PRO A 83 -16.26 4.98 20.15
N LYS A 84 -15.56 3.93 20.61
CA LYS A 84 -14.72 4.07 21.83
C LYS A 84 -13.44 3.27 21.96
N GLU A 85 -13.01 2.50 20.96
CA GLU A 85 -11.72 1.82 21.03
C GLU A 85 -10.94 2.01 19.72
N THR A 86 -9.82 2.73 19.78
CA THR A 86 -8.84 2.86 18.70
C THR A 86 -8.55 1.50 18.05
N PRO A 87 -8.65 1.35 16.72
CA PRO A 87 -8.52 0.05 16.06
C PRO A 87 -7.12 -0.54 16.27
N ARG A 88 -7.01 -1.82 16.66
CA ARG A 88 -5.72 -2.53 16.75
C ARG A 88 -4.91 -2.51 15.44
N GLY A 89 -5.57 -2.40 14.29
CA GLY A 89 -4.90 -2.20 12.99
C GLY A 89 -4.23 -0.82 12.86
N SER A 90 -4.87 0.23 13.39
CA SER A 90 -4.30 1.58 13.43
C SER A 90 -3.09 1.65 14.36
N GLN A 91 -3.11 0.96 15.51
CA GLN A 91 -1.94 0.86 16.39
C GLN A 91 -0.72 0.20 15.74
N ASN A 92 -0.91 -0.83 14.90
CA ASN A 92 0.20 -1.46 14.19
C ASN A 92 0.80 -0.50 13.14
N ASN A 93 -0.04 0.21 12.39
CA ASN A 93 0.44 1.16 11.38
C ASN A 93 1.15 2.36 12.02
N LEU A 94 0.67 2.83 13.17
CA LEU A 94 1.34 3.88 13.95
C LEU A 94 2.70 3.42 14.48
N LYS A 95 2.79 2.19 15.02
CA LYS A 95 4.07 1.62 15.45
C LYS A 95 5.06 1.49 14.28
N THR A 96 4.59 1.06 13.12
CA THR A 96 5.44 0.98 11.92
C THR A 96 5.88 2.37 11.46
N LEU A 97 5.00 3.36 11.49
CA LEU A 97 5.32 4.75 11.16
C LEU A 97 6.41 5.29 12.11
N GLY A 98 6.26 5.07 13.42
CA GLY A 98 7.29 5.43 14.41
C GLY A 98 8.62 4.72 14.16
N ALA A 99 8.58 3.41 13.89
CA ALA A 99 9.79 2.63 13.59
C ALA A 99 10.48 3.07 12.29
N MET A 100 9.73 3.36 11.23
CA MET A 100 10.28 3.87 9.96
C MET A 100 10.87 5.26 10.16
N PHE A 101 10.15 6.17 10.82
CA PHE A 101 10.60 7.52 11.10
C PHE A 101 11.86 7.54 11.96
N ASN A 102 11.89 6.75 13.05
CA ASN A 102 13.06 6.62 13.92
C ASN A 102 14.25 5.97 13.21
N GLY A 103 13.99 5.14 12.20
CA GLY A 103 15.02 4.53 11.37
C GLY A 103 15.67 5.50 10.38
N LEU A 104 15.08 6.68 10.13
CA LEU A 104 15.60 7.67 9.20
C LEU A 104 16.79 8.46 9.76
N SER A 105 17.59 9.02 8.86
CA SER A 105 18.65 9.96 9.19
C SER A 105 18.05 11.27 9.73
N PRO A 106 18.77 12.03 10.58
CA PRO A 106 18.29 13.29 11.11
C PRO A 106 17.86 14.29 10.04
N ALA A 107 18.58 14.34 8.90
CA ALA A 107 18.24 15.22 7.79
C ALA A 107 16.92 14.83 7.11
N SER A 108 16.67 13.51 6.96
CA SER A 108 15.43 12.99 6.38
C SER A 108 14.24 13.19 7.31
N GLN A 109 14.43 13.00 8.63
CA GLN A 109 13.43 13.31 9.66
C GLN A 109 13.03 14.78 9.60
N GLN A 110 14.00 15.69 9.61
CA GLN A 110 13.75 17.13 9.53
C GLN A 110 13.09 17.54 8.20
N ARG A 111 13.40 16.88 7.08
CA ARG A 111 12.73 17.12 5.79
C ARG A 111 11.26 16.72 5.86
N PHE A 112 10.96 15.56 6.45
CA PHE A 112 9.59 15.09 6.64
C PHE A 112 8.78 16.00 7.57
N GLU A 113 9.35 16.38 8.72
CA GLU A 113 8.69 17.24 9.71
C GLU A 113 8.35 18.61 9.14
N ARG A 114 9.30 19.26 8.46
CA ARG A 114 9.05 20.57 7.81
C ARG A 114 7.89 20.52 6.83
N LEU A 115 7.78 19.45 6.05
CA LEU A 115 6.70 19.27 5.09
C LEU A 115 5.35 19.11 5.81
N ARG A 116 5.31 18.29 6.86
CA ARG A 116 4.11 18.08 7.69
C ARG A 116 3.66 19.36 8.39
N GLU A 117 4.58 20.08 9.03
CA GLU A 117 4.30 21.36 9.69
C GLU A 117 3.72 22.40 8.73
N ARG A 118 4.27 22.46 7.51
CA ARG A 118 3.77 23.37 6.48
C ARG A 118 2.34 23.04 6.06
N CYS A 119 2.02 21.75 5.86
CA CYS A 119 0.67 21.32 5.58
C CYS A 119 -0.30 21.71 6.70
N ALA A 120 0.08 21.45 7.96
CA ALA A 120 -0.74 21.79 9.12
C ALA A 120 -0.97 23.31 9.23
N SER A 121 0.07 24.12 9.03
CA SER A 121 -0.05 25.58 9.02
C SER A 121 -1.00 26.07 7.93
N MET A 122 -0.90 25.53 6.72
CA MET A 122 -1.76 25.94 5.60
C MET A 122 -3.22 25.52 5.80
N GLN A 123 -3.47 24.36 6.39
CA GLN A 123 -4.81 23.93 6.80
C GLN A 123 -5.40 24.87 7.85
N GLN A 124 -4.64 25.25 8.88
CA GLN A 124 -5.10 26.22 9.89
C GLN A 124 -5.48 27.58 9.28
N ILE A 125 -4.67 28.07 8.34
CA ILE A 125 -4.96 29.31 7.60
C ILE A 125 -6.26 29.16 6.80
N ALA A 126 -6.43 28.06 6.08
CA ALA A 126 -7.63 27.80 5.29
C ALA A 126 -8.90 27.72 6.16
N HIS A 127 -8.84 27.04 7.32
CA HIS A 127 -9.94 27.00 8.28
C HIS A 127 -10.24 28.39 8.88
N GLY A 128 -9.21 29.18 9.19
CA GLY A 128 -9.38 30.55 9.71
C GLY A 128 -10.03 31.50 8.71
N VAL A 129 -9.67 31.41 7.42
CA VAL A 129 -10.26 32.20 6.34
C VAL A 129 -11.71 31.78 6.05
N ARG A 130 -12.01 30.46 6.03
CA ARG A 130 -13.36 29.93 5.79
C ARG A 130 -14.32 30.11 6.98
N GLY A 131 -13.82 30.08 8.21
CA GLY A 131 -14.64 30.32 9.42
C GLY A 131 -15.29 31.71 9.45
N ALA A 132 -14.75 32.66 8.68
CA ALA A 132 -15.35 33.98 8.46
C ALA A 132 -16.43 33.97 7.35
N THR A 133 -16.54 32.91 6.55
CA THR A 133 -17.40 32.80 5.36
C THR A 133 -18.33 31.57 5.40
N GLY A 134 -19.05 31.34 6.52
CA GLY A 134 -20.24 30.46 6.57
C GLY A 134 -20.05 28.92 6.36
N PRO A 135 -21.10 28.10 6.57
CA PRO A 135 -21.00 26.64 6.79
C PRO A 135 -20.86 25.77 5.52
N GLY A 136 -20.42 26.30 4.38
CA GLY A 136 -20.67 25.69 3.07
C GLY A 136 -19.75 24.53 2.62
N ASP A 137 -18.59 24.31 3.24
CA ASP A 137 -17.46 23.66 2.54
C ASP A 137 -16.83 22.44 3.23
N SER A 138 -17.48 21.84 4.24
CA SER A 138 -16.92 20.72 5.03
C SER A 138 -16.56 19.48 4.22
N HIS A 139 -17.18 19.26 3.05
CA HIS A 139 -16.94 18.07 2.23
C HIS A 139 -15.58 18.09 1.49
N ALA A 140 -15.05 19.27 1.15
CA ALA A 140 -13.75 19.38 0.49
C ALA A 140 -12.59 19.09 1.45
N ASP A 141 -12.75 19.42 2.74
CA ASP A 141 -11.76 19.08 3.78
C ASP A 141 -11.76 17.56 4.07
N GLU A 142 -12.93 16.91 4.09
CA GLU A 142 -13.08 15.45 4.28
C GLU A 142 -12.37 14.61 3.20
N LEU A 143 -12.24 15.12 1.97
CA LEU A 143 -11.50 14.44 0.89
C LEU A 143 -10.02 14.81 0.85
N ARG A 144 -9.65 16.01 1.32
CA ARG A 144 -8.27 16.52 1.25
C ARG A 144 -7.36 15.91 2.31
N GLU A 145 -7.86 15.74 3.53
CA GLU A 145 -7.07 15.17 4.63
C GLU A 145 -6.57 13.75 4.32
N PRO A 146 -7.42 12.81 3.82
CA PRO A 146 -6.95 11.47 3.41
C PRO A 146 -6.00 11.50 2.21
N ALA A 147 -6.15 12.46 1.30
CA ALA A 147 -5.26 12.62 0.16
C ALA A 147 -3.85 13.06 0.62
N LEU A 148 -3.78 14.05 1.51
CA LEU A 148 -2.53 14.51 2.10
C LEU A 148 -1.85 13.44 2.96
N ASP A 149 -2.63 12.65 3.72
CA ASP A 149 -2.12 11.50 4.48
C ASP A 149 -1.43 10.47 3.58
N LYS A 150 -2.07 10.10 2.46
CA LYS A 150 -1.48 9.18 1.47
C LYS A 150 -0.21 9.72 0.85
N LEU A 151 -0.18 11.01 0.51
CA LEU A 151 1.00 11.66 -0.07
C LEU A 151 2.16 11.73 0.92
N LEU A 152 1.90 12.09 2.18
CA LEU A 152 2.90 12.07 3.24
C LEU A 152 3.41 10.65 3.50
N TRP A 153 2.54 9.64 3.47
CA TRP A 153 2.94 8.25 3.63
C TRP A 153 3.87 7.79 2.51
N ALA A 154 3.52 8.11 1.26
CA ALA A 154 4.36 7.83 0.09
C ALA A 154 5.72 8.51 0.23
N PHE A 155 5.74 9.78 0.62
CA PHE A 155 6.96 10.54 0.85
C PHE A 155 7.84 9.91 1.96
N LEU A 156 7.25 9.47 3.07
CA LEU A 156 7.97 8.77 4.14
C LEU A 156 8.60 7.45 3.66
N ARG A 157 7.85 6.64 2.90
CA ARG A 157 8.35 5.39 2.30
C ARG A 157 9.49 5.64 1.32
N LEU A 158 9.40 6.71 0.52
CA LEU A 158 10.47 7.10 -0.40
C LEU A 158 11.73 7.54 0.35
N LEU A 159 11.61 8.31 1.45
CA LEU A 159 12.76 8.67 2.29
C LEU A 159 13.44 7.42 2.87
N PHE A 160 12.66 6.46 3.36
CA PHE A 160 13.20 5.22 3.92
C PHE A 160 13.94 4.41 2.85
N SER A 161 13.37 4.35 1.65
CA SER A 161 13.94 3.65 0.49
C SER A 161 15.22 4.32 -0.01
N GLN A 162 15.23 5.66 -0.08
CA GLN A 162 16.42 6.44 -0.42
C GLN A 162 17.58 6.12 0.55
N GLN A 163 17.28 6.00 1.84
CA GLN A 163 18.28 5.64 2.83
C GLN A 163 18.76 4.19 2.70
N ALA A 164 17.87 3.24 2.41
CA ALA A 164 18.25 1.86 2.17
C ALA A 164 19.18 1.73 0.95
N LEU A 165 18.83 2.41 -0.15
CA LEU A 165 19.62 2.47 -1.37
C LEU A 165 20.98 3.12 -1.13
N SER A 166 21.04 4.25 -0.43
CA SER A 166 22.31 4.92 -0.13
C SER A 166 23.24 4.05 0.73
N ARG A 167 22.70 3.33 1.71
CA ARG A 167 23.47 2.37 2.52
C ARG A 167 23.98 1.19 1.70
N PHE A 168 23.17 0.65 0.82
CA PHE A 168 23.57 -0.44 -0.08
C PHE A 168 24.68 -0.02 -1.05
N LEU A 169 24.53 1.14 -1.68
CA LEU A 169 25.53 1.71 -2.59
C LEU A 169 26.84 2.03 -1.84
N ALA A 170 26.76 2.58 -0.64
CA ALA A 170 27.94 2.87 0.18
C ALA A 170 28.67 1.60 0.67
N ALA A 171 27.94 0.50 0.87
CA ALA A 171 28.52 -0.78 1.27
C ALA A 171 29.13 -1.58 0.10
N THR A 172 28.96 -1.12 -1.14
CA THR A 172 29.39 -1.84 -2.34
C THR A 172 30.48 -1.10 -3.10
N ASP A 173 31.64 -1.74 -3.28
CA ASP A 173 32.75 -1.22 -4.07
C ASP A 173 32.67 -1.69 -5.53
N GLU A 174 32.02 -0.90 -6.39
CA GLU A 174 31.85 -1.22 -7.80
C GLU A 174 33.19 -1.40 -8.56
N PRO A 175 34.21 -0.53 -8.39
CA PRO A 175 35.54 -0.75 -8.98
C PRO A 175 36.17 -2.11 -8.60
N ALA A 176 36.11 -2.49 -7.32
CA ALA A 176 36.63 -3.77 -6.87
C ALA A 176 35.85 -4.95 -7.51
N LEU A 177 34.53 -4.85 -7.59
CA LEU A 177 33.70 -5.88 -8.26
C LEU A 177 34.06 -6.03 -9.74
N LYS A 178 34.25 -4.93 -10.47
CA LYS A 178 34.67 -4.95 -11.89
C LYS A 178 36.04 -5.60 -12.05
N THR A 179 36.99 -5.28 -11.17
CA THR A 179 38.34 -5.84 -11.18
C THR A 179 38.31 -7.34 -10.89
N GLN A 180 37.53 -7.77 -9.89
CA GLN A 180 37.34 -9.18 -9.57
C GLN A 180 36.71 -9.95 -10.73
N LEU A 181 35.71 -9.37 -11.40
CA LEU A 181 35.07 -9.98 -12.55
C LEU A 181 36.06 -10.22 -13.69
N ALA A 182 36.86 -9.21 -14.06
CA ALA A 182 37.89 -9.35 -15.09
C ALA A 182 38.94 -10.41 -14.73
N ALA A 183 39.35 -10.48 -13.46
CA ALA A 183 40.28 -11.50 -12.97
C ALA A 183 39.68 -12.91 -13.04
N LEU A 184 38.40 -13.09 -12.70
CA LEU A 184 37.70 -14.37 -12.80
C LEU A 184 37.56 -14.83 -14.26
N GLU A 185 37.22 -13.92 -15.17
CA GLU A 185 37.11 -14.20 -16.61
C GLU A 185 38.46 -14.65 -17.19
N THR A 186 39.55 -13.96 -16.83
CA THR A 186 40.91 -14.34 -17.22
C THR A 186 41.29 -15.72 -16.67
N ARG A 187 40.98 -16.02 -15.40
CA ARG A 187 41.25 -17.34 -14.81
C ARG A 187 40.44 -18.45 -15.48
N MET A 188 39.23 -18.14 -15.95
CA MET A 188 38.37 -19.11 -16.64
C MET A 188 38.94 -19.47 -18.02
N THR A 189 39.39 -18.48 -18.80
CA THR A 189 40.04 -18.75 -20.11
C THR A 189 41.29 -19.60 -19.94
N ASP A 190 42.08 -19.29 -18.91
CA ASP A 190 43.27 -20.03 -18.51
C ASP A 190 42.97 -21.49 -18.09
N ALA A 191 41.89 -21.70 -17.33
CA ALA A 191 41.47 -23.03 -16.90
C ALA A 191 40.92 -23.87 -18.07
N ALA A 192 40.23 -23.21 -19.02
CA ALA A 192 39.71 -23.84 -20.23
C ALA A 192 40.84 -24.33 -21.15
N GLN A 193 41.91 -23.53 -21.33
CA GLN A 193 43.10 -23.94 -22.10
C GLN A 193 43.81 -25.15 -21.50
N ARG A 194 43.74 -25.33 -20.17
CA ARG A 194 44.33 -26.47 -19.44
C ARG A 194 43.36 -27.65 -19.29
N SER A 195 42.20 -27.63 -19.97
CA SER A 195 41.15 -28.67 -19.94
C SER A 195 40.66 -29.06 -18.53
N ASN A 196 40.68 -28.12 -17.58
CA ASN A 196 40.23 -28.37 -16.19
C ASN A 196 38.75 -28.04 -16.00
N GLU A 197 37.86 -28.90 -16.50
CA GLU A 197 36.40 -28.66 -16.52
C GLU A 197 35.79 -28.35 -15.14
N ARG A 198 36.24 -29.02 -14.07
CA ARG A 198 35.77 -28.76 -12.70
C ARG A 198 36.05 -27.32 -12.27
N ILE A 199 37.23 -26.79 -12.60
CA ILE A 199 37.63 -25.41 -12.28
C ILE A 199 36.83 -24.43 -13.13
N VAL A 200 36.65 -24.73 -14.42
CA VAL A 200 35.86 -23.91 -15.34
C VAL A 200 34.42 -23.74 -14.84
N ASN A 201 33.78 -24.81 -14.37
CA ASN A 201 32.41 -24.75 -13.85
C ASN A 201 32.33 -23.89 -12.58
N SER A 202 33.23 -24.08 -11.62
CA SER A 202 33.26 -23.27 -10.39
C SER A 202 33.54 -21.77 -10.66
N LEU A 203 34.42 -21.47 -11.62
CA LEU A 203 34.68 -20.09 -12.05
C LEU A 203 33.48 -19.48 -12.77
N ARG A 204 32.76 -20.26 -13.59
CA ARG A 204 31.52 -19.82 -14.24
C ARG A 204 30.47 -19.39 -13.21
N ASP A 205 30.24 -20.19 -12.18
CA ASP A 205 29.28 -19.85 -11.11
C ASP A 205 29.70 -18.58 -10.36
N SER A 206 31.01 -18.42 -10.12
CA SER A 206 31.57 -17.20 -9.50
C SER A 206 31.38 -15.96 -10.38
N ILE A 207 31.55 -16.10 -11.70
CA ILE A 207 31.32 -15.03 -12.69
C ILE A 207 29.83 -14.66 -12.73
N ILE A 208 28.92 -15.64 -12.74
CA ILE A 208 27.47 -15.40 -12.71
C ILE A 208 27.11 -14.59 -11.45
N THR A 209 27.61 -15.01 -10.29
CA THR A 209 27.38 -14.30 -9.01
C THR A 209 27.94 -12.88 -9.05
N ALA A 210 29.15 -12.68 -9.57
CA ALA A 210 29.76 -11.36 -9.68
C ALA A 210 28.99 -10.44 -10.65
N LYS A 211 28.49 -10.97 -11.77
CA LYS A 211 27.65 -10.22 -12.73
C LYS A 211 26.32 -9.81 -12.10
N LEU A 212 25.65 -10.71 -11.39
CA LEU A 212 24.41 -10.40 -10.67
C LEU A 212 24.62 -9.29 -9.65
N ARG A 213 25.70 -9.33 -8.86
CA ARG A 213 26.01 -8.28 -7.89
C ARG A 213 26.25 -6.92 -8.55
N LEU A 214 26.92 -6.90 -9.72
CA LEU A 214 27.17 -5.67 -10.48
C LEU A 214 25.87 -5.10 -11.09
N ASP A 215 25.00 -5.98 -11.56
CA ASP A 215 23.69 -5.59 -12.10
C ASP A 215 22.81 -4.98 -10.99
N ASN A 216 22.73 -5.65 -9.84
CA ASN A 216 22.01 -5.14 -8.66
C ASN A 216 22.55 -3.77 -8.22
N TYR A 217 23.86 -3.55 -8.28
CA TYR A 217 24.46 -2.25 -7.98
C TYR A 217 23.98 -1.16 -8.95
N ARG A 218 23.96 -1.44 -10.25
CA ARG A 218 23.51 -0.50 -11.28
C ARG A 218 22.02 -0.20 -11.15
N SER A 219 21.19 -1.21 -10.92
CA SER A 219 19.76 -1.03 -10.67
C SER A 219 19.52 -0.19 -9.43
N ALA A 220 20.25 -0.44 -8.33
CA ALA A 220 20.16 0.39 -7.13
C ALA A 220 20.58 1.85 -7.37
N GLN A 221 21.59 2.08 -8.23
CA GLN A 221 22.02 3.44 -8.60
C GLN A 221 20.93 4.18 -9.39
N ALA A 222 20.36 3.55 -10.41
CA ALA A 222 19.27 4.12 -11.20
C ALA A 222 18.01 4.39 -10.33
N ASN A 223 17.68 3.46 -9.45
CA ASN A 223 16.56 3.61 -8.51
C ASN A 223 16.81 4.75 -7.51
N ALA A 224 18.05 4.95 -7.04
CA ALA A 224 18.38 6.05 -6.14
C ALA A 224 18.19 7.42 -6.81
N GLU A 225 18.58 7.54 -8.08
CA GLU A 225 18.33 8.74 -8.88
C GLU A 225 16.83 8.98 -9.06
N PHE A 226 16.08 7.95 -9.47
CA PHE A 226 14.63 8.03 -9.63
C PHE A 226 13.92 8.47 -8.33
N VAL A 227 14.25 7.84 -7.20
CA VAL A 227 13.67 8.16 -5.89
C VAL A 227 13.95 9.61 -5.49
N SER A 228 15.13 10.15 -5.82
CA SER A 228 15.46 11.54 -5.51
C SER A 228 14.56 12.53 -6.25
N VAL A 229 14.32 12.30 -7.54
CA VAL A 229 13.41 13.11 -8.36
C VAL A 229 11.97 12.97 -7.88
N GLU A 230 11.57 11.75 -7.49
CA GLU A 230 10.21 11.47 -7.05
C GLU A 230 9.89 12.10 -5.69
N LEU A 231 10.87 12.17 -4.78
CA LEU A 231 10.76 12.92 -3.53
C LEU A 231 10.48 14.41 -3.80
N ASP A 232 11.23 15.03 -4.71
CA ASP A 232 11.03 16.44 -5.07
C ASP A 232 9.66 16.66 -5.73
N ARG A 233 9.23 15.72 -6.59
CA ARG A 233 7.92 15.74 -7.25
C ARG A 233 6.78 15.69 -6.23
N ILE A 234 6.82 14.75 -5.29
CA ILE A 234 5.77 14.57 -4.27
C ILE A 234 5.75 15.74 -3.30
N GLU A 235 6.92 16.26 -2.89
CA GLU A 235 7.01 17.46 -2.05
C GLU A 235 6.33 18.66 -2.74
N GLY A 236 6.60 18.88 -4.03
CA GLY A 236 5.93 19.92 -4.82
C GLY A 236 4.41 19.73 -4.92
N LYS A 237 3.93 18.49 -5.10
CA LYS A 237 2.50 18.18 -5.13
C LYS A 237 1.81 18.43 -3.79
N ILE A 238 2.42 18.01 -2.69
CA ILE A 238 1.92 18.24 -1.34
C ILE A 238 1.80 19.74 -1.09
N GLN A 239 2.83 20.51 -1.46
CA GLN A 239 2.81 21.95 -1.35
C GLN A 239 1.67 22.56 -2.17
N ALA A 240 1.51 22.18 -3.44
CA ALA A 240 0.44 22.68 -4.30
C ALA A 240 -0.95 22.37 -3.72
N ILE A 241 -1.18 21.15 -3.21
CA ILE A 241 -2.45 20.77 -2.58
C ILE A 241 -2.68 21.54 -1.28
N SER A 242 -1.62 21.81 -0.52
CA SER A 242 -1.72 22.64 0.68
C SER A 242 -2.13 24.08 0.33
N GLU A 243 -1.53 24.68 -0.71
CA GLU A 243 -1.78 26.07 -1.12
C GLU A 243 -3.17 26.23 -1.76
N MET A 244 -3.60 25.27 -2.58
CA MET A 244 -4.96 25.20 -3.11
C MET A 244 -6.02 25.00 -2.03
N ALA A 245 -5.66 24.65 -0.78
CA ALA A 245 -6.63 24.58 0.31
C ALA A 245 -7.20 25.96 0.66
N VAL A 246 -6.49 27.04 0.31
CA VAL A 246 -6.92 28.42 0.53
C VAL A 246 -7.85 28.92 -0.59
N GLY A 247 -7.82 28.26 -1.76
CA GLY A 247 -8.67 28.58 -2.93
C GLY A 247 -9.83 27.60 -3.11
N HIS A 248 -10.95 28.06 -3.66
CA HIS A 248 -12.02 27.15 -4.11
C HIS A 248 -11.55 26.44 -5.38
N GLN A 249 -11.34 25.11 -5.36
CA GLN A 249 -11.81 24.13 -6.38
C GLN A 249 -11.18 22.71 -6.37
N ASP A 250 -12.01 21.80 -6.92
CA ASP A 250 -11.86 20.48 -7.58
C ASP A 250 -11.28 19.27 -6.82
N ALA A 251 -12.20 18.52 -6.21
CA ALA A 251 -11.99 17.18 -5.64
C ALA A 251 -11.46 16.16 -6.68
N ASP A 252 -11.86 16.26 -7.95
CA ASP A 252 -11.39 15.37 -9.03
C ASP A 252 -9.89 15.53 -9.29
N TYR A 253 -9.37 16.76 -9.19
CA TYR A 253 -7.93 17.01 -9.30
C TYR A 253 -7.18 16.35 -8.15
N ILE A 254 -7.65 16.51 -6.91
CA ILE A 254 -7.04 15.90 -5.72
C ILE A 254 -7.03 14.36 -5.84
N SER A 255 -8.14 13.76 -6.29
CA SER A 255 -8.23 12.31 -6.50
C SER A 255 -7.21 11.83 -7.54
N SER A 256 -7.13 12.50 -8.71
CA SER A 256 -6.16 12.13 -9.76
C SER A 256 -4.71 12.28 -9.31
N GLN A 257 -4.41 13.25 -8.44
CA GLN A 257 -3.06 13.43 -7.89
C GLN A 257 -2.69 12.29 -6.93
N VAL A 258 -3.64 11.83 -6.10
CA VAL A 258 -3.47 10.67 -5.22
C VAL A 258 -3.23 9.40 -6.03
N ASP A 259 -4.01 9.16 -7.07
CA ASP A 259 -3.86 7.98 -7.95
C ASP A 259 -2.48 7.98 -8.63
N SER A 260 -2.04 9.14 -9.14
CA SER A 260 -0.70 9.26 -9.75
C SER A 260 0.46 9.08 -8.76
N VAL A 261 0.21 9.25 -7.46
CA VAL A 261 1.20 8.97 -6.42
C VAL A 261 1.16 7.51 -6.02
N ALA A 262 0.00 6.87 -5.96
CA ALA A 262 -0.11 5.42 -5.81
C ALA A 262 0.60 4.67 -6.95
N ASP A 263 0.50 5.14 -8.19
CA ASP A 263 1.25 4.60 -9.33
C ASP A 263 2.78 4.78 -9.17
N SER A 264 3.24 5.96 -8.74
CA SER A 264 4.67 6.18 -8.46
C SER A 264 5.19 5.36 -7.27
N MET A 265 4.31 5.12 -6.29
CA MET A 265 4.58 4.28 -5.14
C MET A 265 4.69 2.82 -5.58
N THR A 266 3.90 2.37 -6.57
CA THR A 266 3.98 1.03 -7.13
C THR A 266 5.33 0.79 -7.80
N HIS A 267 5.84 1.72 -8.61
CA HIS A 267 7.16 1.60 -9.23
C HIS A 267 8.31 1.64 -8.23
N THR A 268 8.19 2.48 -7.20
CA THR A 268 9.17 2.51 -6.11
C THR A 268 9.09 1.25 -5.26
N GLU A 269 7.89 0.75 -4.98
CA GLU A 269 7.65 -0.51 -4.29
C GLU A 269 8.14 -1.70 -5.10
N GLU A 270 8.07 -1.68 -6.43
CA GLU A 270 8.71 -2.68 -7.29
C GLU A 270 10.22 -2.65 -7.13
N ALA A 271 10.85 -1.48 -7.16
CA ALA A 271 12.29 -1.32 -6.92
C ALA A 271 12.71 -1.75 -5.51
N ILE A 272 11.91 -1.41 -4.49
CA ILE A 272 12.10 -1.84 -3.09
C ILE A 272 11.86 -3.34 -2.96
N ARG A 273 10.84 -3.89 -3.63
CA ARG A 273 10.48 -5.33 -3.62
C ARG A 273 11.54 -6.14 -4.36
N GLU A 274 12.15 -5.60 -5.40
CA GLU A 274 13.34 -6.15 -6.05
C GLU A 274 14.52 -6.15 -5.07
N LEU A 275 14.79 -5.02 -4.39
CA LEU A 275 15.81 -4.95 -3.32
C LEU A 275 15.52 -5.92 -2.18
N ASN A 276 14.26 -6.07 -1.79
CA ASN A 276 13.78 -6.94 -0.72
C ASN A 276 13.68 -8.41 -1.15
N SER A 277 13.60 -8.69 -2.45
CA SER A 277 13.78 -10.04 -2.99
C SER A 277 15.25 -10.43 -2.93
N ILE A 278 16.15 -9.45 -3.09
CA ILE A 278 17.60 -9.60 -2.97
C ILE A 278 18.04 -9.65 -1.49
N THR A 279 17.33 -8.98 -0.57
CA THR A 279 17.70 -8.83 0.85
C THR A 279 16.77 -9.50 1.88
N GLY A 280 15.56 -9.94 1.48
CA GLY A 280 14.61 -10.71 2.29
C GLY A 280 13.52 -9.95 3.08
N LEU A 281 13.22 -8.68 2.78
CA LEU A 281 12.38 -7.81 3.64
C LEU A 281 11.00 -7.45 3.03
N SER A 282 9.96 -8.28 3.14
CA SER A 282 8.64 -7.97 2.55
C SER A 282 7.81 -6.93 3.33
N SER A 283 7.07 -6.02 2.65
CA SER A 283 5.88 -5.37 3.24
C SER A 283 4.84 -4.87 2.21
N ASP A 284 3.63 -5.43 2.28
CA ASP A 284 2.38 -4.78 1.84
C ASP A 284 1.78 -4.08 3.08
N MET A 285 1.56 -2.77 3.03
CA MET A 285 0.99 -2.00 4.16
C MET A 285 0.13 -0.83 3.69
N GLU A 286 -1.03 -0.68 4.34
CA GLU A 286 -1.97 0.42 4.13
C GLU A 286 -1.54 1.68 4.91
N ALA A 287 -1.82 2.86 4.35
CA ALA A 287 -1.36 4.16 4.88
C ALA A 287 -2.04 4.51 6.23
N PRO A 288 -1.29 4.81 7.30
CA PRO A 288 -1.86 5.36 8.55
C PRO A 288 -2.32 6.82 8.38
N PRO A 289 -3.21 7.33 9.25
CA PRO A 289 -3.51 8.76 9.32
C PRO A 289 -2.33 9.52 9.92
N ILE A 290 -1.62 10.31 9.12
CA ILE A 290 -0.33 10.94 9.49
C ILE A 290 -0.54 12.36 10.02
N MET A 291 -1.49 13.09 9.44
CA MET A 291 -1.80 14.48 9.79
C MET A 291 -2.33 14.60 11.22
N SER A 292 -3.22 13.69 11.64
CA SER A 292 -3.83 13.70 12.97
C SER A 292 -2.96 13.07 14.06
N THR A 293 -1.79 12.53 13.71
CA THR A 293 -0.95 11.73 14.62
C THR A 293 0.12 12.58 15.29
N ASP A 294 0.16 12.53 16.63
CA ASP A 294 1.24 13.07 17.45
C ASP A 294 2.48 12.16 17.37
N LEU A 295 3.43 12.51 16.49
CA LEU A 295 4.66 11.76 16.24
C LEU A 295 5.49 11.59 17.53
N ASP A 296 5.49 12.58 18.43
CA ASP A 296 6.28 12.55 19.67
C ASP A 296 5.78 11.49 20.65
N ARG A 297 4.51 11.12 20.57
CA ARG A 297 3.91 10.02 21.37
C ARG A 297 4.10 8.64 20.75
N VAL A 298 4.28 8.59 19.43
CA VAL A 298 4.48 7.33 18.68
C VAL A 298 5.95 6.91 18.71
N VAL A 299 6.86 7.88 18.90
CA VAL A 299 8.31 7.69 18.94
C VAL A 299 8.83 7.23 20.32
N GLN A 300 8.04 7.40 21.40
CA GLN A 300 8.35 6.95 22.77
C GLN A 300 8.07 5.47 23.00
#